data_AF-A0A7J4B373-F1
#
_entry.id   AF-A0A7J4B373-F1
#
_cell.length_a   1.000
_cell.length_b   1.000
_cell.length_c   1.000
_cell.angle_alpha   90.00
_cell.angle_beta   90.00
_cell.angle_gamma   90.00
#
_symmetry.space_group_name_H-M   'P 1'
#
loop_
_entity.id
_entity.type
_entity.pdbx_description
1 polymer ?
#
loop_
_entity_poly.entity_id
_entity_poly.type
_entity_poly.pdbx_seq_one_letter_code
_entity_poly.pdbx_strand_id
1 'polypeptide(L)'
;MQSQQTGTSQRCCIMLTDINGTHWVPLWPLQWLSYTCLLLQSDTMDEKRNLDIFAGAGIRIPRYEIVKIGERPKLFPAERYVIKALSKNIVHKTDMGAVRKDVEKESVEVEMRRMRNRLEKYGIEGFLIQEQVQRGVEVIIGAKRDAQMGDVVLFGLGGVYVELYRDVSVRLCPLSTADALEMIDETKAARIFAGFRGAEPIDKGMVAGIIKKVCSIMHNNPDIKEIDLNPVVLYPTSYYTVDVRVIR
;
A
#
# COMPACT_ATOMS: atom_id res chain seq x y z
N MET A 1 4.93 10.20 -28.43
CA MET A 1 5.16 10.96 -27.19
C MET A 1 6.54 10.58 -26.67
N GLN A 2 7.42 11.56 -26.46
CA GLN A 2 8.73 11.33 -25.86
C GLN A 2 8.61 11.67 -24.36
N SER A 3 8.83 10.69 -23.49
CA SER A 3 9.14 10.93 -22.08
C SER A 3 10.65 11.17 -22.00
N GLN A 4 11.08 12.22 -21.30
CA GLN A 4 12.49 12.44 -21.06
C GLN A 4 12.72 12.89 -19.62
N GLN A 5 13.77 12.33 -19.01
CA GLN A 5 14.29 12.72 -17.70
C GLN A 5 14.81 14.15 -17.79
N THR A 6 14.17 15.10 -17.11
CA THR A 6 14.72 16.45 -16.95
C THR A 6 15.58 16.48 -15.70
N GLY A 7 16.88 16.79 -15.83
CA GLY A 7 17.88 17.07 -14.79
C GLY A 7 17.52 16.77 -13.33
N THR A 8 18.26 15.84 -12.71
CA THR A 8 18.28 15.45 -11.28
C THR A 8 17.00 14.91 -10.64
N SER A 9 15.80 15.06 -11.24
CA SER A 9 14.54 14.57 -10.68
C SER A 9 13.66 13.88 -11.74
N GLN A 10 13.21 12.64 -11.48
CA GLN A 10 12.41 11.83 -12.42
C GLN A 10 10.90 12.14 -12.40
N ARG A 11 10.50 13.40 -12.62
CA ARG A 11 9.08 13.78 -12.65
C ARG A 11 8.38 13.29 -13.92
N CYS A 12 7.16 12.75 -13.80
CA CYS A 12 6.32 12.43 -14.95
C CYS A 12 5.81 13.72 -15.63
N CYS A 13 6.37 14.03 -16.81
CA CYS A 13 5.96 15.16 -17.65
C CYS A 13 5.58 14.67 -19.05
N ILE A 14 4.64 15.36 -19.70
CA ILE A 14 4.38 15.19 -21.13
C ILE A 14 4.91 16.38 -21.91
N MET A 15 5.45 16.10 -23.09
CA MET A 15 5.83 17.14 -24.04
C MET A 15 4.58 17.60 -24.79
N LEU A 16 4.20 18.86 -24.62
CA LEU A 16 3.13 19.50 -25.38
C LEU A 16 3.75 20.52 -26.34
N THR A 17 3.19 20.59 -27.55
CA THR A 17 3.54 21.61 -28.53
C THR A 17 2.28 22.40 -28.83
N ASP A 18 2.29 23.69 -28.52
CA ASP A 18 1.22 24.62 -28.83
C ASP A 18 1.74 25.78 -29.69
N ILE A 19 0.93 26.83 -29.84
CA ILE A 19 1.27 28.04 -30.60
C ILE A 19 2.48 28.81 -30.04
N ASN A 20 2.88 28.53 -28.80
CA ASN A 20 4.02 29.16 -28.12
C ASN A 20 5.28 28.28 -28.16
N GLY A 21 5.23 27.13 -28.83
CA GLY A 21 6.35 26.21 -28.99
C GLY A 21 6.24 24.96 -28.10
N THR A 22 7.31 24.18 -28.10
CA THR A 22 7.38 22.92 -27.34
C THR A 22 7.76 23.18 -25.89
N HIS A 23 6.94 22.72 -24.97
CA HIS A 23 7.16 22.88 -23.53
C HIS A 23 6.78 21.60 -22.76
N TRP A 24 7.47 21.38 -21.65
CA TRP A 24 7.21 20.25 -20.77
C TRP A 24 6.14 20.63 -19.75
N VAL A 25 5.05 19.88 -19.73
CA VAL A 25 3.96 20.10 -18.78
C VAL A 25 3.94 18.96 -17.77
N PRO A 26 3.97 19.25 -16.45
CA PRO A 26 3.72 18.23 -15.44
C PRO A 26 2.38 17.58 -15.73
N LEU A 27 2.26 16.26 -15.58
CA LEU A 27 1.01 15.52 -15.87
C LEU A 27 -0.20 15.87 -14.97
N TRP A 28 -0.11 16.93 -14.17
CA TRP A 28 -1.22 17.52 -13.43
C TRP A 28 -2.13 18.32 -14.39
N PRO A 29 -3.46 18.08 -14.52
CA PRO A 29 -4.35 17.12 -13.84
C PRO A 29 -5.09 16.11 -14.78
N LEU A 30 -4.60 15.82 -15.99
CA LEU A 30 -5.44 15.17 -17.03
C LEU A 30 -5.42 13.62 -17.06
N GLN A 31 -4.60 12.93 -16.26
CA GLN A 31 -4.59 11.44 -16.21
C GLN A 31 -4.87 10.85 -14.82
N TRP A 32 -5.44 11.67 -13.93
CA TRP A 32 -5.63 11.36 -12.51
C TRP A 32 -6.54 10.14 -12.23
N LEU A 33 -7.56 9.90 -13.05
CA LEU A 33 -8.53 8.81 -12.88
C LEU A 33 -7.92 7.40 -13.08
N SER A 34 -6.82 7.30 -13.84
CA SER A 34 -6.17 6.02 -14.16
C SER A 34 -5.36 5.43 -13.00
N TYR A 35 -4.94 6.29 -12.06
CA TYR A 35 -4.10 5.92 -10.91
C TYR A 35 -4.89 5.82 -9.60
N THR A 36 -6.05 6.48 -9.50
CA THR A 36 -7.04 6.15 -8.45
C THR A 36 -7.53 4.70 -8.57
N CYS A 37 -7.44 4.11 -9.77
CA CYS A 37 -7.75 2.70 -9.99
C CYS A 37 -6.82 1.74 -9.24
N LEU A 38 -5.61 2.17 -8.79
CA LEU A 38 -4.79 1.36 -7.86
C LEU A 38 -5.54 1.07 -6.55
N LEU A 39 -6.40 1.99 -6.12
CA LEU A 39 -7.05 1.95 -4.81
C LEU A 39 -8.36 1.14 -4.81
N LEU A 40 -8.86 0.69 -5.97
CA LEU A 40 -10.28 0.28 -6.10
C LEU A 40 -10.57 -0.99 -6.91
N GLN A 41 -9.59 -1.83 -7.18
CA GLN A 41 -9.91 -3.16 -7.71
C GLN A 41 -9.30 -4.19 -6.79
N SER A 42 -9.86 -5.39 -6.73
CA SER A 42 -9.31 -6.49 -5.94
C SER A 42 -9.21 -7.67 -6.88
N ASP A 43 -8.04 -8.27 -6.97
CA ASP A 43 -7.96 -9.62 -7.48
C ASP A 43 -7.13 -10.41 -6.47
N THR A 44 -7.76 -11.45 -5.94
CA THR A 44 -7.50 -12.12 -4.67
C THR A 44 -6.53 -13.28 -4.85
N MET A 45 -5.43 -13.05 -5.58
CA MET A 45 -4.39 -14.06 -5.71
C MET A 45 -3.50 -14.10 -4.45
N ASP A 46 -3.92 -15.01 -3.55
CA ASP A 46 -3.22 -15.55 -2.38
C ASP A 46 -2.50 -14.51 -1.50
N GLU A 47 -3.28 -13.89 -0.61
CA GLU A 47 -2.79 -12.91 0.38
C GLU A 47 -1.57 -13.42 1.16
N LYS A 48 -1.50 -14.72 1.48
CA LYS A 48 -0.31 -15.33 2.11
C LYS A 48 0.92 -15.20 1.21
N ARG A 49 0.80 -15.59 -0.05
CA ARG A 49 1.89 -15.50 -1.03
C ARG A 49 2.38 -14.06 -1.20
N ASN A 50 1.47 -13.10 -1.23
CA ASN A 50 1.83 -11.69 -1.32
C ASN A 50 2.59 -11.23 -0.06
N LEU A 51 2.10 -11.56 1.14
CA LEU A 51 2.80 -11.23 2.37
C LEU A 51 4.20 -11.87 2.42
N ASP A 52 4.34 -13.14 2.02
CA ASP A 52 5.62 -13.84 2.01
C ASP A 52 6.64 -13.21 1.04
N ILE A 53 6.21 -12.82 -0.17
CA ILE A 53 7.08 -12.17 -1.15
C ILE A 53 7.61 -10.84 -0.61
N PHE A 54 6.74 -10.04 0.00
CA PHE A 54 7.11 -8.72 0.50
C PHE A 54 7.93 -8.82 1.81
N ALA A 55 7.60 -9.78 2.68
CA ALA A 55 8.42 -10.10 3.84
C ALA A 55 9.82 -10.54 3.42
N GLY A 56 9.93 -11.43 2.42
CA GLY A 56 11.20 -11.89 1.85
C GLY A 56 12.01 -10.77 1.18
N ALA A 57 11.33 -9.78 0.59
CA ALA A 57 11.97 -8.56 0.10
C ALA A 57 12.42 -7.61 1.22
N GLY A 58 12.12 -7.92 2.49
CA GLY A 58 12.45 -7.10 3.65
C GLY A 58 11.52 -5.90 3.82
N ILE A 59 10.27 -6.00 3.39
CA ILE A 59 9.18 -5.11 3.82
C ILE A 59 8.65 -5.67 5.15
N ARG A 60 8.59 -4.82 6.18
CA ARG A 60 8.10 -5.25 7.50
C ARG A 60 6.59 -5.46 7.46
N ILE A 61 6.17 -6.65 7.84
CA ILE A 61 4.76 -7.07 7.94
C ILE A 61 4.52 -7.54 9.38
N PRO A 62 3.37 -7.25 10.00
CA PRO A 62 3.05 -7.74 11.33
C PRO A 62 3.05 -9.27 11.38
N ARG A 63 3.36 -9.86 12.55
CA ARG A 63 3.27 -11.32 12.71
C ARG A 63 1.88 -11.79 12.33
N TYR A 64 1.81 -12.91 11.61
CA TYR A 64 0.55 -13.40 11.12
C TYR A 64 0.51 -14.93 11.02
N GLU A 65 -0.71 -15.46 10.95
CA GLU A 65 -1.03 -16.87 10.77
C GLU A 65 -2.18 -17.02 9.78
N ILE A 66 -2.09 -18.03 8.91
CA ILE A 66 -3.20 -18.44 8.03
C ILE A 66 -3.84 -19.68 8.61
N VAL A 67 -5.16 -19.64 8.80
CA VAL A 67 -5.95 -20.72 9.37
C VAL A 67 -6.97 -21.19 8.35
N LYS A 68 -6.89 -22.46 7.95
CA LYS A 68 -7.88 -23.03 7.03
C LYS A 68 -9.19 -23.30 7.77
N ILE A 69 -10.27 -23.38 7.01
CA ILE A 69 -11.56 -23.79 7.54
C ILE A 69 -11.46 -25.15 8.24
N GLY A 70 -11.88 -25.21 9.51
CA GLY A 70 -11.87 -26.42 10.34
C GLY A 70 -10.60 -26.59 11.18
N GLU A 71 -9.57 -25.78 10.97
CA GLU A 71 -8.36 -25.78 11.79
C GLU A 71 -8.47 -24.80 12.97
N ARG A 72 -7.65 -25.03 14.00
CA ARG A 72 -7.51 -24.11 15.13
C ARG A 72 -6.34 -23.16 14.91
N PRO A 73 -6.45 -21.89 15.32
CA PRO A 73 -5.35 -20.93 15.25
C PRO A 73 -4.22 -21.25 16.26
N LYS A 74 -2.97 -21.18 15.79
CA LYS A 74 -1.73 -21.20 16.57
C LYS A 74 -1.26 -19.76 16.82
N LEU A 75 -1.94 -19.10 17.76
CA LEU A 75 -1.71 -17.69 18.08
C LEU A 75 -0.30 -17.43 18.62
N PHE A 76 0.36 -16.44 18.05
CA PHE A 76 1.62 -15.85 18.54
C PHE A 76 1.33 -14.77 19.60
N PRO A 77 2.29 -14.42 20.49
CA PRO A 77 2.09 -13.35 21.46
C PRO A 77 1.78 -12.00 20.79
N ALA A 78 0.68 -11.36 21.19
CA ALA A 78 0.26 -10.03 20.77
C ALA A 78 -0.80 -9.48 21.75
N GLU A 79 -0.92 -8.16 21.86
CA GLU A 79 -1.95 -7.52 22.72
C GLU A 79 -3.36 -7.69 22.15
N ARG A 80 -3.49 -7.50 20.83
CA ARG A 80 -4.72 -7.58 20.06
C ARG A 80 -4.46 -8.21 18.70
N TYR A 81 -5.50 -8.79 18.11
CA TYR A 81 -5.45 -9.42 16.80
C TYR A 81 -6.40 -8.75 15.82
N VAL A 82 -6.05 -8.82 14.55
CA VAL A 82 -6.91 -8.55 13.40
C VAL A 82 -7.20 -9.87 12.71
N ILE A 83 -8.47 -10.14 12.42
CA ILE A 83 -8.89 -11.31 11.65
C ILE A 83 -9.42 -10.84 10.31
N LYS A 84 -8.81 -11.29 9.21
CA LYS A 84 -9.27 -11.05 7.84
C LYS A 84 -9.78 -12.36 7.23
N ALA A 85 -10.99 -12.36 6.71
CA ALA A 85 -11.53 -13.51 5.98
C ALA A 85 -10.88 -13.60 4.59
N LEU A 86 -10.45 -14.80 4.24
CA LEU A 86 -9.85 -15.11 2.95
C LEU A 86 -10.91 -15.72 2.05
N SER A 87 -11.21 -15.05 0.93
CA SER A 87 -12.15 -15.51 -0.07
C SER A 87 -11.83 -14.86 -1.40
N LYS A 88 -11.94 -15.62 -2.49
CA LYS A 88 -11.82 -15.08 -3.84
C LYS A 88 -12.92 -14.09 -4.21
N ASN A 89 -14.08 -14.20 -3.58
CA ASN A 89 -15.28 -13.43 -3.92
C ASN A 89 -15.48 -12.18 -3.05
N ILE A 90 -14.53 -11.86 -2.16
CA ILE A 90 -14.59 -10.67 -1.31
C ILE A 90 -13.65 -9.60 -1.87
N VAL A 91 -14.25 -8.58 -2.48
CA VAL A 91 -13.54 -7.45 -3.11
C VAL A 91 -13.26 -6.34 -2.09
N HIS A 92 -14.31 -5.91 -1.36
CA HIS A 92 -14.22 -4.87 -0.35
C HIS A 92 -14.34 -5.47 1.06
N LYS A 93 -13.20 -5.93 1.59
CA LYS A 93 -13.17 -6.70 2.85
C LYS A 93 -13.75 -5.93 4.03
N THR A 94 -13.42 -4.66 4.20
CA THR A 94 -13.89 -3.87 5.36
C THR A 94 -15.40 -3.64 5.31
N ASP A 95 -15.94 -3.24 4.16
CA ASP A 95 -17.37 -2.90 4.00
C ASP A 95 -18.27 -4.13 4.16
N MET A 96 -17.75 -5.31 3.84
CA MET A 96 -18.45 -6.58 4.04
C MET A 96 -18.29 -7.14 5.45
N GLY A 97 -17.52 -6.49 6.33
CA GLY A 97 -17.19 -7.02 7.65
C GLY A 97 -16.29 -8.27 7.57
N ALA A 98 -15.51 -8.41 6.50
CA ALA A 98 -14.49 -9.44 6.33
C ALA A 98 -13.17 -9.08 7.03
N VAL A 99 -13.13 -7.97 7.77
CA VAL A 99 -12.04 -7.61 8.70
C VAL A 99 -12.62 -7.34 10.08
N ARG A 100 -12.10 -8.01 11.10
CA ARG A 100 -12.39 -7.73 12.51
C ARG A 100 -11.11 -7.30 13.21
N LYS A 101 -11.11 -6.06 13.70
CA LYS A 101 -10.01 -5.48 14.49
C LYS A 101 -10.32 -5.59 15.99
N ASP A 102 -9.30 -5.35 16.81
CA ASP A 102 -9.36 -5.27 18.26
C ASP A 102 -9.89 -6.56 18.91
N VAL A 103 -9.41 -7.70 18.42
CA VAL A 103 -9.82 -9.01 18.91
C VAL A 103 -8.87 -9.47 20.01
N GLU A 104 -9.43 -9.87 21.16
CA GLU A 104 -8.66 -10.51 22.24
C GLU A 104 -8.33 -11.96 21.89
N LYS A 105 -7.25 -12.49 22.45
CA LYS A 105 -6.75 -13.85 22.16
C LYS A 105 -7.85 -14.90 22.34
N GLU A 106 -8.60 -14.81 23.43
CA GLU A 106 -9.67 -15.74 23.84
C GLU A 106 -10.89 -15.64 22.92
N SER A 107 -11.06 -14.50 22.23
CA SER A 107 -12.19 -14.24 21.35
C SER A 107 -11.95 -14.65 19.89
N VAL A 108 -10.71 -14.98 19.51
CA VAL A 108 -10.36 -15.24 18.11
C VAL A 108 -11.23 -16.32 17.47
N GLU A 109 -11.36 -17.50 18.08
CA GLU A 109 -12.13 -18.62 17.51
C GLU A 109 -13.63 -18.30 17.43
N VAL A 110 -14.16 -17.53 18.37
CA VAL A 110 -15.56 -17.10 18.37
C VAL A 110 -15.81 -16.11 17.22
N GLU A 111 -14.93 -15.13 17.05
CA GLU A 111 -15.04 -14.14 15.98
C GLU A 111 -14.83 -14.76 14.59
N MET A 112 -13.93 -15.73 14.44
CA MET A 112 -13.79 -16.51 13.20
C MET A 112 -15.10 -17.22 12.83
N ARG A 113 -15.75 -17.90 13.79
CA ARG A 113 -17.04 -18.56 13.55
C ARG A 113 -18.13 -17.57 13.18
N ARG A 114 -18.22 -16.43 13.88
CA ARG A 114 -19.18 -15.36 13.57
C ARG A 114 -18.98 -14.81 12.16
N MET A 115 -17.73 -14.51 11.78
CA MET A 115 -17.43 -14.04 10.42
C MET A 115 -17.77 -15.09 9.37
N ARG A 116 -17.43 -16.37 9.61
CA ARG A 116 -17.77 -17.47 8.71
C ARG A 116 -19.26 -17.53 8.41
N ASN A 117 -20.08 -17.52 9.45
CA ASN A 117 -21.53 -17.61 9.30
C ASN A 117 -22.11 -16.40 8.56
N ARG A 118 -21.62 -15.18 8.87
CA ARG A 118 -22.07 -13.96 8.20
C ARG A 118 -21.71 -13.92 6.71
N LEU A 119 -20.57 -14.51 6.35
CA LEU A 119 -19.96 -14.40 5.03
C LEU A 119 -20.02 -15.70 4.22
N GLU A 120 -20.85 -16.66 4.64
CA GLU A 120 -20.97 -17.98 4.02
C GLU A 120 -21.19 -17.90 2.50
N LYS A 121 -22.03 -16.96 2.05
CA LYS A 121 -22.34 -16.72 0.63
C LYS A 121 -21.14 -16.34 -0.24
N TYR A 122 -20.03 -15.91 0.37
CA TYR A 122 -18.82 -15.55 -0.36
C TYR A 122 -17.82 -16.70 -0.46
N GLY A 123 -18.08 -17.85 0.17
CA GLY A 123 -17.19 -19.01 0.12
C GLY A 123 -15.83 -18.72 0.77
N ILE A 124 -15.81 -18.56 2.08
CA ILE A 124 -14.57 -18.35 2.83
C ILE A 124 -13.69 -19.61 2.78
N GLU A 125 -12.45 -19.43 2.37
CA GLU A 125 -11.42 -20.48 2.26
C GLU A 125 -10.56 -20.59 3.54
N GLY A 126 -10.50 -19.51 4.34
CA GLY A 126 -9.80 -19.48 5.61
C GLY A 126 -9.76 -18.08 6.23
N PHE A 127 -8.87 -17.89 7.18
CA PHE A 127 -8.66 -16.62 7.87
C PHE A 127 -7.18 -16.29 7.95
N LEU A 128 -6.85 -15.01 7.77
CA LEU A 128 -5.57 -14.44 8.15
C LEU A 128 -5.73 -13.78 9.51
N ILE A 129 -5.00 -14.27 10.50
CA ILE A 129 -4.92 -13.71 11.85
C ILE A 129 -3.60 -12.97 11.96
N GLN A 130 -3.65 -11.70 12.27
CA GLN A 130 -2.50 -10.81 12.26
C GLN A 130 -2.39 -10.05 13.59
N GLU A 131 -1.17 -9.78 14.04
CA GLU A 131 -0.92 -8.86 15.15
C GLU A 131 -1.51 -7.49 14.82
N GLN A 132 -2.31 -6.94 15.73
CA GLN A 132 -2.76 -5.57 15.57
C GLN A 132 -1.63 -4.61 15.95
N VAL A 133 -1.16 -3.86 14.96
CA VAL A 133 -0.16 -2.81 15.18
C VAL A 133 -0.79 -1.61 15.89
N GLN A 134 0.02 -0.88 16.65
CA GLN A 134 -0.40 0.35 17.30
C GLN A 134 -0.77 1.42 16.27
N ARG A 135 -1.58 2.41 16.66
CA ARG A 135 -1.89 3.53 15.78
C ARG A 135 -0.61 4.31 15.46
N GLY A 136 -0.47 4.71 14.20
CA GLY A 136 0.66 5.49 13.69
C GLY A 136 0.24 6.36 12.52
N VAL A 137 1.19 6.97 11.83
CA VAL A 137 0.90 7.73 10.61
C VAL A 137 0.71 6.75 9.46
N GLU A 138 -0.46 6.75 8.85
CA GLU A 138 -0.76 5.88 7.71
C GLU A 138 -0.33 6.54 6.41
N VAL A 139 0.37 5.79 5.55
CA VAL A 139 0.71 6.18 4.18
C VAL A 139 0.33 5.07 3.20
N ILE A 140 0.21 5.43 1.93
CA ILE A 140 -0.01 4.50 0.83
C ILE A 140 1.22 4.54 -0.06
N ILE A 141 1.70 3.36 -0.44
CA ILE A 141 2.77 3.20 -1.42
C ILE A 141 2.31 2.19 -2.45
N GLY A 142 2.08 2.66 -3.67
CA GLY A 142 1.63 1.82 -4.77
C GLY A 142 2.62 1.84 -5.92
N ALA A 143 2.61 0.82 -6.77
CA ALA A 143 3.30 0.85 -8.05
C ALA A 143 2.43 0.21 -9.13
N LYS A 144 2.52 0.72 -10.36
CA LYS A 144 1.79 0.18 -11.49
C LYS A 144 2.66 0.19 -12.74
N ARG A 145 2.49 -0.80 -13.61
CA ARG A 145 3.01 -0.74 -14.97
C ARG A 145 1.98 -0.04 -15.85
N ASP A 146 2.26 1.21 -16.17
CA ASP A 146 1.47 2.02 -17.08
C ASP A 146 1.88 1.76 -18.54
N ALA A 147 0.90 1.70 -19.45
CA ALA A 147 1.15 1.39 -20.85
C ALA A 147 1.93 2.48 -21.59
N GLN A 148 1.88 3.73 -21.12
CA GLN A 148 2.56 4.87 -21.74
C GLN A 148 3.86 5.21 -21.02
N MET A 149 3.87 5.12 -19.68
CA MET A 149 4.98 5.58 -18.85
C MET A 149 5.94 4.47 -18.43
N GLY A 150 5.53 3.20 -18.54
CA GLY A 150 6.27 2.08 -17.96
C GLY A 150 5.99 1.94 -16.47
N ASP A 151 7.00 1.52 -15.71
CA ASP A 151 6.86 1.29 -14.27
C ASP A 151 6.79 2.63 -13.51
N VAL A 152 5.70 2.87 -12.80
CA VAL A 152 5.52 4.04 -11.94
C VAL A 152 5.33 3.62 -10.49
N VAL A 153 5.76 4.48 -9.57
CA VAL A 153 5.49 4.36 -8.13
C VAL A 153 4.79 5.61 -7.63
N LEU A 154 3.88 5.41 -6.69
CA LEU A 154 3.04 6.41 -6.04
C LEU A 154 3.32 6.41 -4.54
N PHE A 155 3.40 7.59 -3.94
CA PHE A 155 3.42 7.80 -2.51
C PHE A 155 2.33 8.80 -2.11
N GLY A 156 1.67 8.59 -0.98
CA GLY A 156 0.71 9.54 -0.44
C GLY A 156 0.32 9.28 1.02
N LEU A 157 -0.35 10.24 1.63
CA LEU A 157 -0.92 10.05 2.97
C LEU A 157 -2.13 9.11 2.93
N GLY A 158 -2.14 8.12 3.82
CA GLY A 158 -3.21 7.13 3.94
C GLY A 158 -4.44 7.62 4.71
N GLY A 159 -5.44 6.75 4.81
CA GLY A 159 -6.72 7.04 5.45
C GLY A 159 -7.59 8.03 4.65
N VAL A 160 -8.43 8.79 5.36
CA VAL A 160 -9.37 9.77 4.75
C VAL A 160 -8.68 10.84 3.91
N TYR A 161 -7.36 11.02 4.06
CA TYR A 161 -6.62 12.08 3.40
C TYR A 161 -6.38 11.81 1.91
N VAL A 162 -6.15 10.57 1.50
CA VAL A 162 -5.98 10.23 0.07
C VAL A 162 -7.31 10.36 -0.69
N GLU A 163 -8.42 9.93 -0.08
CA GLU A 163 -9.75 9.98 -0.70
C GLU A 163 -10.25 11.41 -0.86
N LEU A 164 -9.98 12.29 0.12
CA LEU A 164 -10.51 13.65 0.15
C LEU A 164 -9.59 14.70 -0.49
N TYR A 165 -8.27 14.58 -0.31
CA TYR A 165 -7.32 15.65 -0.66
C TYR A 165 -6.41 15.36 -1.85
N ARG A 166 -6.43 14.13 -2.41
CA ARG A 166 -5.60 13.77 -3.57
C ARG A 166 -4.10 14.05 -3.34
N ASP A 167 -3.64 13.90 -2.11
CA ASP A 167 -2.28 14.27 -1.66
C ASP A 167 -1.29 13.13 -1.95
N VAL A 168 -0.87 13.05 -3.22
CA VAL A 168 0.00 12.00 -3.75
C VAL A 168 1.10 12.60 -4.63
N SER A 169 2.23 11.90 -4.70
CA SER A 169 3.32 12.14 -5.65
C SER A 169 3.62 10.86 -6.44
N VAL A 170 4.06 11.02 -7.69
CA VAL A 170 4.33 9.91 -8.62
C VAL A 170 5.70 10.10 -9.27
N ARG A 171 6.42 9.00 -9.46
CA ARG A 171 7.72 8.95 -10.16
C ARG A 171 7.82 7.69 -11.02
N LEU A 172 8.72 7.74 -12.01
CA LEU A 172 9.11 6.56 -12.78
C LEU A 172 10.03 5.65 -11.96
N CYS A 173 10.10 4.38 -12.35
CA CYS A 173 11.07 3.42 -11.86
C CYS A 173 12.14 3.11 -12.92
N PRO A 174 13.40 2.86 -12.51
CA PRO A 174 13.94 2.96 -11.15
C PRO A 174 14.26 4.41 -10.75
N LEU A 175 14.17 4.73 -9.45
CA LEU A 175 14.41 6.06 -8.89
C LEU A 175 15.50 6.11 -7.80
N SER A 176 16.09 7.28 -7.60
CA SER A 176 17.13 7.53 -6.58
C SER A 176 16.54 7.80 -5.19
N THR A 177 17.37 7.77 -4.14
CA THR A 177 16.91 8.19 -2.80
C THR A 177 16.48 9.66 -2.77
N ALA A 178 17.13 10.52 -3.56
CA ALA A 178 16.75 11.92 -3.66
C ALA A 178 15.34 12.08 -4.27
N ASP A 179 15.03 11.32 -5.33
CA ASP A 179 13.69 11.29 -5.94
C ASP A 179 12.62 10.86 -4.91
N ALA A 180 12.90 9.82 -4.13
CA ALA A 180 11.96 9.33 -3.10
C ALA A 180 11.75 10.32 -1.95
N LEU A 181 12.79 11.04 -1.54
CA LEU A 181 12.67 12.10 -0.52
C LEU A 181 11.86 13.28 -1.06
N GLU A 182 12.11 13.67 -2.31
CA GLU A 182 11.34 14.71 -2.98
C GLU A 182 9.86 14.34 -3.11
N MET A 183 9.56 13.08 -3.46
CA MET A 183 8.19 12.55 -3.45
C MET A 183 7.48 12.76 -2.10
N ILE A 184 8.18 12.54 -0.99
CA ILE A 184 7.63 12.75 0.35
C ILE A 184 7.38 14.24 0.59
N ASP A 185 8.34 15.09 0.22
CA ASP A 185 8.29 16.54 0.42
C ASP A 185 7.21 17.25 -0.43
N GLU A 186 6.80 16.66 -1.55
CA GLU A 186 5.70 17.13 -2.39
C GLU A 186 4.31 16.95 -1.77
N THR A 187 4.18 16.07 -0.77
CA THR A 187 2.91 15.78 -0.11
C THR A 187 2.78 16.51 1.23
N LYS A 188 1.56 16.60 1.76
CA LYS A 188 1.33 17.10 3.12
C LYS A 188 1.94 16.17 4.18
N ALA A 189 2.34 14.94 3.82
CA ALA A 189 3.08 14.04 4.70
C ALA A 189 4.35 14.68 5.25
N ALA A 190 5.02 15.53 4.46
CA ALA A 190 6.24 16.22 4.86
C ALA A 190 6.09 17.01 6.17
N ARG A 191 4.93 17.64 6.38
CA ARG A 191 4.61 18.40 7.59
C ARG A 191 4.29 17.50 8.77
N ILE A 192 3.62 16.37 8.53
CA ILE A 192 3.31 15.39 9.57
C ILE A 192 4.60 14.72 10.04
N PHE A 193 5.49 14.37 9.11
CA PHE A 193 6.75 13.71 9.39
C PHE A 193 7.74 14.61 10.13
N ALA A 194 7.61 15.94 10.03
CA ALA A 194 8.40 16.88 10.83
C ALA A 194 8.04 16.88 12.33
N GLY A 195 6.97 16.19 12.72
CA GLY A 195 6.39 16.22 14.05
C GLY A 195 5.31 17.29 14.16
N PHE A 196 4.11 16.88 14.59
CA PHE A 196 2.98 17.78 14.79
C PHE A 196 2.41 17.61 16.20
N ARG A 197 2.16 18.73 16.90
CA ARG A 197 1.59 18.75 18.27
C ARG A 197 2.34 17.85 19.27
N GLY A 198 3.67 17.85 19.23
CA GLY A 198 4.52 17.08 20.16
C GLY A 198 4.73 15.62 19.75
N ALA A 199 4.21 15.18 18.60
CA ALA A 199 4.58 13.89 18.02
C ALA A 199 6.04 13.91 17.56
N GLU A 200 6.75 12.80 17.80
CA GLU A 200 8.10 12.61 17.31
C GLU A 200 8.17 12.59 15.77
N PRO A 201 9.24 13.12 15.16
CA PRO A 201 9.43 13.08 13.72
C PRO A 201 9.49 11.64 13.18
N ILE A 202 9.02 11.46 11.94
CA ILE A 202 9.17 10.21 11.18
C ILE A 202 10.47 10.28 10.37
N ASP A 203 11.27 9.21 10.40
CA ASP A 203 12.44 9.06 9.54
C ASP A 203 12.04 8.98 8.05
N LYS A 204 12.24 10.08 7.32
CA LYS A 204 11.99 10.14 5.87
C LYS A 204 12.88 9.17 5.08
N GLY A 205 14.09 8.90 5.55
CA GLY A 205 15.01 7.95 4.92
C GLY A 205 14.48 6.53 4.94
N MET A 206 13.87 6.13 6.07
CA MET A 206 13.14 4.86 6.19
C MET A 206 12.01 4.77 5.15
N VAL A 207 11.16 5.79 5.04
CA VAL A 207 10.05 5.82 4.09
C VAL A 207 10.54 5.79 2.64
N ALA A 208 11.55 6.58 2.30
CA ALA A 208 12.20 6.58 1.00
C ALA A 208 12.75 5.18 0.64
N GLY A 209 13.29 4.46 1.63
CA GLY A 209 13.71 3.07 1.47
C GLY A 209 12.58 2.13 1.07
N ILE A 210 11.36 2.32 1.61
CA ILE A 210 10.18 1.52 1.25
C ILE A 210 9.75 1.83 -0.19
N ILE A 211 9.65 3.12 -0.56
CA ILE A 211 9.28 3.57 -1.92
C ILE A 211 10.23 2.95 -2.96
N LYS A 212 11.55 3.07 -2.74
CA LYS A 212 12.57 2.48 -3.62
C LYS A 212 12.45 0.96 -3.74
N LYS A 213 12.13 0.29 -2.64
CA LYS A 213 11.98 -1.16 -2.61
C LYS A 213 10.77 -1.60 -3.43
N VAL A 214 9.62 -0.94 -3.26
CA VAL A 214 8.42 -1.18 -4.08
C VAL A 214 8.69 -0.94 -5.56
N CYS A 215 9.35 0.18 -5.87
CA CYS A 215 9.77 0.53 -7.22
C CYS A 215 10.70 -0.52 -7.84
N SER A 216 11.68 -1.01 -7.08
CA SER A 216 12.58 -2.09 -7.50
C SER A 216 11.85 -3.43 -7.69
N ILE A 217 10.89 -3.78 -6.83
CA ILE A 217 10.08 -5.00 -6.98
C ILE A 217 9.27 -4.92 -8.27
N MET A 218 8.58 -3.81 -8.55
CA MET A 218 7.84 -3.63 -9.81
C MET A 218 8.76 -3.77 -11.02
N HIS A 219 9.89 -3.06 -11.01
CA HIS A 219 10.80 -3.00 -12.14
C HIS A 219 11.45 -4.36 -12.47
N ASN A 220 11.78 -5.13 -11.45
CA ASN A 220 12.47 -6.42 -11.62
C ASN A 220 11.52 -7.61 -11.84
N ASN A 221 10.20 -7.41 -11.79
CA ASN A 221 9.21 -8.48 -11.95
C ASN A 221 8.21 -8.12 -13.07
N PRO A 222 8.51 -8.47 -14.33
CA PRO A 222 7.66 -8.17 -15.48
C PRO A 222 6.26 -8.83 -15.44
N ASP A 223 6.05 -9.83 -14.61
CA ASP A 223 4.74 -10.43 -14.38
C ASP A 223 3.85 -9.56 -13.49
N ILE A 224 4.40 -8.65 -12.67
CA ILE A 224 3.60 -7.78 -11.81
C ILE A 224 3.07 -6.58 -12.61
N LYS A 225 1.75 -6.38 -12.54
CA LYS A 225 1.05 -5.23 -13.13
C LYS A 225 0.79 -4.12 -12.12
N GLU A 226 0.55 -4.48 -10.87
CA GLU A 226 0.23 -3.54 -9.80
C GLU A 226 0.71 -4.05 -8.44
N ILE A 227 1.17 -3.14 -7.59
CA ILE A 227 1.50 -3.34 -6.18
C ILE A 227 0.76 -2.25 -5.40
N ASP A 228 0.14 -2.62 -4.29
CA ASP A 228 -0.48 -1.68 -3.37
C ASP A 228 -0.16 -2.05 -1.92
N LEU A 229 0.53 -1.15 -1.21
CA LEU A 229 0.79 -1.23 0.21
C LEU A 229 -0.11 -0.22 0.92
N ASN A 230 -1.23 -0.69 1.44
CA ASN A 230 -2.29 0.18 1.95
C ASN A 230 -3.02 -0.38 3.19
N PRO A 231 -2.79 0.16 4.39
CA PRO A 231 -1.79 1.18 4.73
C PRO A 231 -0.41 0.59 5.06
N VAL A 232 0.61 1.44 4.91
CA VAL A 232 1.86 1.35 5.66
C VAL A 232 1.73 2.24 6.88
N VAL A 233 1.80 1.66 8.08
CA VAL A 233 1.72 2.37 9.35
C VAL A 233 3.14 2.73 9.81
N LEU A 234 3.40 4.03 9.97
CA LEU A 234 4.69 4.59 10.31
C LEU A 234 4.77 5.03 11.78
N TYR A 235 5.93 4.80 12.37
CA TYR A 235 6.39 5.29 13.67
C TYR A 235 7.74 6.02 13.47
N PRO A 236 8.29 6.70 14.49
CA PRO A 236 9.49 7.52 14.33
C PRO A 236 10.65 6.83 13.61
N THR A 237 10.91 5.57 13.96
CA THR A 237 12.04 4.77 13.44
C THR A 237 11.64 3.35 13.00
N SER A 238 10.34 3.08 12.88
CA SER A 238 9.85 1.77 12.44
C SER A 238 8.54 1.88 11.66
N TYR A 239 8.14 0.79 11.03
CA TYR A 239 6.90 0.73 10.28
C TYR A 239 6.40 -0.72 10.20
N TYR A 240 5.12 -0.85 9.87
CA TYR A 240 4.52 -2.10 9.44
C TYR A 240 3.61 -1.87 8.23
N THR A 241 3.69 -2.76 7.25
CA THR A 241 2.74 -2.83 6.14
C THR A 241 1.64 -3.80 6.52
N VAL A 242 0.44 -3.30 6.78
CA VAL A 242 -0.65 -4.12 7.33
C VAL A 242 -1.46 -4.81 6.25
N ASP A 243 -1.43 -4.30 5.02
CA ASP A 243 -2.04 -4.93 3.86
C ASP A 243 -1.12 -4.80 2.64
N VAL A 244 -1.07 -5.87 1.86
CA VAL A 244 -0.27 -5.96 0.64
C VAL A 244 -1.12 -6.61 -0.43
N ARG A 245 -1.26 -5.91 -1.56
CA ARG A 245 -1.94 -6.42 -2.75
C ARG A 245 -1.01 -6.38 -3.95
N VAL A 246 -1.13 -7.41 -4.79
CA VAL A 246 -0.37 -7.55 -6.04
C VAL A 246 -1.31 -8.04 -7.13
N ILE A 247 -1.28 -7.39 -8.29
CA ILE A 247 -1.90 -7.90 -9.52
C ILE A 247 -0.79 -8.37 -10.46
N ARG A 248 -0.99 -9.50 -11.11
CA ARG A 248 -0.10 -10.05 -12.15
C ARG A 248 -0.81 -10.17 -13.49
#